data_AF-A0AAN4UTX8-F1
#
_entry.id   AF-A0AAN4UTX8-F1
#
_cell.length_a   1.000
_cell.length_b   1.000
_cell.length_c   1.000
_cell.angle_alpha   90.00
_cell.angle_beta   90.00
_cell.angle_gamma   90.00
#
_symmetry.space_group_name_H-M   'P 1'
#
loop_
_entity.id
_entity.type
_entity.pdbx_description
1 polymer ?
#
loop_
_entity_poly.entity_id
_entity_poly.type
_entity_poly.pdbx_seq_one_letter_code
_entity_poly.pdbx_strand_id
1 'polypeptide(L)'
;MHALHHQMGELRRPRLLIRAARLGMADYRRDRDLKRLLGAVPGPESSLAQLIAEETRMDAKRREGAAEYDLRRHLEIIIAMIAEAQMIPRVQDPAPAPMPRTAPETAARTAARTTPEARPAAAPLAAR
;
A
#
# COMPACT_ATOMS: atom_id res chain seq x y z
N MET A 1 -1.97 2.48 -18.87
CA MET A 1 -1.94 1.72 -17.60
C MET A 1 -1.24 2.50 -16.47
N HIS A 2 0.02 2.93 -16.57
CA HIS A 2 0.72 3.70 -15.51
C HIS A 2 0.14 5.10 -15.22
N ALA A 3 -0.42 5.76 -16.23
CA ALA A 3 -0.89 7.15 -16.12
C ALA A 3 -1.95 7.36 -15.03
N LEU A 4 -2.93 6.46 -14.88
CA LEU A 4 -4.03 6.64 -13.92
C LEU A 4 -3.55 6.56 -12.46
N HIS A 5 -2.66 5.61 -12.15
CA HIS A 5 -2.06 5.50 -10.82
C HIS A 5 -1.18 6.71 -10.49
N HIS A 6 -0.44 7.22 -11.48
CA HIS A 6 0.37 8.44 -11.34
C HIS A 6 -0.51 9.67 -11.08
N GLN A 7 -1.59 9.85 -11.86
CA GLN A 7 -2.58 10.92 -11.66
C GLN A 7 -3.20 10.85 -10.27
N MET A 8 -3.45 9.66 -9.74
CA MET A 8 -3.89 9.53 -8.35
C MET A 8 -2.84 10.03 -7.34
N GLY A 9 -1.54 9.89 -7.61
CA GLY A 9 -0.47 10.36 -6.72
C GLY A 9 -0.32 11.88 -6.66
N GLU A 10 -0.67 12.59 -7.74
CA GLU A 10 -0.54 14.05 -7.84
C GLU A 10 -1.65 14.83 -7.12
N LEU A 11 -2.79 14.17 -6.86
CA LEU A 11 -3.93 14.80 -6.19
C LEU A 11 -3.63 15.05 -4.71
N ARG A 12 -3.61 16.32 -4.30
CA ARG A 12 -3.40 16.77 -2.91
C ARG A 12 -4.64 16.50 -2.05
N ARG A 13 -4.80 15.25 -1.63
CA ARG A 13 -5.94 14.82 -0.81
C ARG A 13 -5.68 15.07 0.68
N PRO A 14 -6.57 15.79 1.38
CA PRO A 14 -6.52 15.89 2.83
C PRO A 14 -6.47 14.50 3.47
N ARG A 15 -5.47 14.24 4.32
CA ARG A 15 -5.23 12.91 4.93
C ARG A 15 -6.46 12.36 5.66
N LEU A 16 -7.32 13.24 6.17
CA LEU A 16 -8.58 12.89 6.81
C LEU A 16 -9.58 12.25 5.84
N LEU A 17 -9.74 12.80 4.63
CA LEU A 17 -10.67 12.25 3.63
C LEU A 17 -10.26 10.85 3.17
N ILE A 18 -8.96 10.62 3.00
CA ILE A 18 -8.45 9.29 2.66
C ILE A 18 -8.73 8.29 3.79
N ARG A 19 -8.54 8.68 5.05
CA ARG A 19 -8.86 7.82 6.19
C ARG A 19 -10.34 7.47 6.25
N ALA A 20 -11.21 8.47 6.10
CA ALA A 20 -12.66 8.26 6.06
C ALA A 20 -13.07 7.34 4.89
N ALA A 21 -12.52 7.59 3.70
CA ALA A 21 -12.81 6.79 2.52
C ALA A 21 -12.41 5.32 2.70
N ARG A 22 -11.26 5.04 3.32
CA ARG A 22 -10.83 3.66 3.62
C ARG A 22 -11.84 2.90 4.50
N LEU A 23 -12.45 3.58 5.46
CA LEU A 23 -13.51 2.97 6.29
C LEU A 23 -14.78 2.72 5.48
N GLY A 24 -15.16 3.65 4.60
CA GLY A 24 -16.35 3.53 3.74
C GLY A 24 -16.23 2.52 2.60
N MET A 25 -15.04 1.96 2.33
CA MET A 25 -14.87 0.95 1.28
C MET A 25 -15.69 -0.33 1.53
N ALA A 26 -15.93 -0.69 2.79
CA ALA A 26 -16.70 -1.89 3.14
C ALA A 26 -18.15 -1.82 2.62
N ASP A 27 -18.69 -0.61 2.46
CA ASP A 27 -20.08 -0.37 2.04
C ASP A 27 -20.20 -0.04 0.54
N TYR A 28 -19.09 -0.03 -0.20
CA TYR A 28 -19.06 0.28 -1.62
C TYR A 28 -19.76 -0.80 -2.45
N ARG A 29 -20.71 -0.38 -3.29
CA ARG A 29 -21.50 -1.23 -4.18
C ARG A 29 -21.41 -0.65 -5.57
N ARG A 30 -20.50 -1.21 -6.39
CA ARG A 30 -20.14 -0.74 -7.73
C ARG A 30 -21.34 -0.30 -8.58
N ASP A 31 -22.32 -1.18 -8.76
CA ASP A 31 -23.47 -0.90 -9.64
C ASP A 31 -24.33 0.26 -9.13
N ARG A 32 -24.59 0.31 -7.82
CA ARG A 32 -25.40 1.37 -7.18
C ARG A 32 -24.65 2.70 -7.20
N ASP A 33 -23.40 2.68 -6.77
CA ASP A 33 -22.64 3.88 -6.48
C ASP A 33 -22.13 4.53 -7.76
N LEU A 34 -21.63 3.77 -8.74
CA LEU A 34 -21.23 4.32 -10.04
C LEU A 34 -22.43 4.88 -10.80
N LYS A 35 -23.58 4.19 -10.80
CA LYS A 35 -24.79 4.71 -11.45
C LYS A 35 -25.22 6.06 -10.85
N ARG A 36 -25.09 6.24 -9.54
CA ARG A 36 -25.42 7.50 -8.86
C ARG A 36 -24.37 8.59 -9.09
N LEU A 37 -23.09 8.24 -9.10
CA LEU A 37 -21.98 9.20 -9.23
C LEU A 37 -21.73 9.63 -10.68
N LEU A 38 -21.79 8.69 -11.63
CA LEU A 38 -21.43 8.86 -13.04
C LEU A 38 -22.63 8.74 -13.99
N GLY A 39 -23.81 8.35 -13.52
CA GLY A 39 -24.99 8.10 -14.36
C GLY A 39 -24.96 6.77 -15.11
N ALA A 40 -23.85 6.03 -15.05
CA ALA A 40 -23.65 4.74 -15.71
C ALA A 40 -22.72 3.86 -14.88
N VAL A 41 -22.50 2.61 -15.31
CA VAL A 41 -21.52 1.69 -14.72
C VAL A 41 -20.50 1.29 -15.79
N PRO A 42 -19.51 2.16 -16.10
CA PRO A 42 -18.49 1.87 -17.11
C PRO A 42 -17.57 0.71 -16.68
N GLY A 43 -16.65 0.32 -17.57
CA GLY A 43 -15.53 -0.56 -17.20
C GLY A 43 -14.63 0.09 -16.14
N PRO A 44 -13.83 -0.69 -15.38
CA PRO A 44 -13.04 -0.18 -14.26
C PRO A 44 -12.10 0.99 -14.62
N GLU A 45 -11.39 0.91 -15.75
CA GLU A 45 -10.48 1.98 -16.20
C GLU A 45 -11.22 3.27 -16.55
N SER A 46 -12.34 3.16 -17.28
CA SER A 46 -13.15 4.32 -17.65
C SER A 46 -13.81 4.95 -16.42
N SER A 47 -14.28 4.11 -15.49
CA SER A 47 -14.85 4.55 -14.21
C SER A 47 -13.82 5.33 -13.40
N LEU A 48 -12.60 4.80 -13.27
CA LEU A 48 -11.53 5.47 -12.54
C LEU A 48 -11.14 6.81 -13.18
N ALA A 49 -11.02 6.88 -14.50
CA ALA A 49 -10.71 8.11 -15.21
C ALA A 49 -11.77 9.21 -14.97
N GLN A 50 -13.06 8.85 -15.04
CA GLN A 50 -14.16 9.78 -14.78
C GLN A 50 -14.20 10.22 -13.30
N LEU A 51 -13.96 9.29 -12.37
CA LEU A 51 -13.91 9.60 -10.94
C LEU A 51 -12.76 10.55 -10.58
N ILE A 52 -11.59 10.43 -11.23
CA ILE A 52 -10.46 11.38 -11.07
C ILE A 52 -10.87 12.80 -11.49
N ALA A 53 -11.62 12.93 -12.60
CA ALA A 53 -12.10 14.23 -13.07
C ALA A 53 -13.11 14.84 -12.08
N GLU A 54 -14.06 14.03 -11.58
CA GLU A 54 -15.02 14.49 -10.56
C GLU A 54 -14.34 14.86 -9.24
N GLU A 55 -13.31 14.12 -8.82
CA GLU A 55 -12.53 14.47 -7.63
C GLU A 55 -11.83 15.81 -7.78
N THR A 56 -11.19 16.05 -8.92
CA THR A 56 -10.52 17.32 -9.22
C THR A 56 -11.50 18.49 -9.15
N ARG A 57 -12.73 18.29 -9.68
CA ARG A 57 -13.81 19.28 -9.60
C ARG A 57 -14.25 19.53 -8.15
N MET A 58 -14.38 18.49 -7.33
CA MET A 58 -14.77 18.63 -5.92
C MET A 58 -13.69 19.28 -5.07
N ASP A 59 -12.41 19.00 -5.34
CA ASP A 59 -11.31 19.61 -4.62
C ASP A 59 -11.13 21.10 -4.97
N ALA A 60 -11.41 21.50 -6.22
CA ALA A 60 -11.51 22.91 -6.60
C ALA A 60 -12.59 23.63 -5.79
N LYS A 61 -13.83 23.10 -5.78
CA LYS A 61 -14.94 23.65 -4.98
C LYS A 61 -14.59 23.75 -3.48
N ARG A 62 -13.92 22.74 -2.93
CA ARG A 62 -13.46 22.72 -1.54
C ARG A 62 -12.45 23.85 -1.26
N ARG A 63 -11.49 24.08 -2.17
CA ARG A 63 -10.46 25.13 -2.02
C ARG A 63 -11.05 26.53 -2.12
N GLU A 64 -12.04 26.70 -2.97
CA GLU A 64 -12.75 27.97 -3.19
C GLU A 64 -13.78 28.26 -2.09
N GLY A 65 -14.14 27.26 -1.26
CA GLY A 65 -15.22 27.39 -0.29
C GLY A 65 -16.59 27.56 -0.97
N ALA A 66 -16.76 26.98 -2.16
CA ALA A 66 -17.97 27.13 -2.97
C ALA A 66 -19.20 26.60 -2.23
N ALA A 67 -20.34 27.27 -2.38
CA ALA A 67 -21.60 26.87 -1.75
C ALA A 67 -22.09 25.48 -2.22
N GLU A 68 -21.72 25.09 -3.44
CA GLU A 68 -22.03 23.80 -4.04
C GLU A 68 -21.03 22.70 -3.65
N TYR A 69 -20.11 22.96 -2.71
CA TYR A 69 -19.22 21.94 -2.18
C TYR A 69 -20.01 20.95 -1.31
N ASP A 70 -20.04 19.69 -1.75
CA ASP A 70 -20.64 18.59 -1.01
C ASP A 70 -19.55 17.62 -0.53
N LEU A 71 -19.28 17.66 0.78
CA LEU A 71 -18.34 16.76 1.45
C LEU A 71 -18.74 15.28 1.30
N ARG A 72 -20.04 14.96 1.39
CA ARG A 72 -20.53 13.58 1.26
C ARG A 72 -20.22 13.07 -0.15
N ARG A 73 -20.55 13.84 -1.18
CA ARG A 73 -20.24 13.49 -2.57
C ARG A 73 -18.74 13.32 -2.80
N HIS A 74 -17.92 14.22 -2.24
CA HIS A 74 -16.46 14.13 -2.37
C HIS A 74 -15.94 12.83 -1.72
N LEU A 75 -16.42 12.48 -0.52
CA LEU A 75 -16.06 11.22 0.13
C LEU A 75 -16.46 10.00 -0.71
N GLU A 76 -17.67 9.97 -1.25
CA GLU A 76 -18.15 8.88 -2.09
C GLU A 76 -17.32 8.71 -3.36
N ILE A 77 -16.88 9.81 -3.99
CA ILE A 77 -15.96 9.77 -5.13
C ILE A 77 -14.62 9.15 -4.71
N ILE A 78 -14.03 9.57 -3.59
CA ILE A 78 -12.75 9.01 -3.12
C ILE A 78 -12.88 7.51 -2.79
N ILE A 79 -13.99 7.10 -2.14
CA ILE A 79 -14.28 5.68 -1.87
C ILE A 79 -14.30 4.89 -3.18
N ALA A 80 -15.09 5.36 -4.16
CA ALA A 80 -15.20 4.71 -5.46
C ALA A 80 -13.85 4.66 -6.19
N MET A 81 -13.05 5.73 -6.15
CA MET A 81 -11.72 5.73 -6.76
C MET A 81 -10.79 4.66 -6.18
N ILE A 82 -10.74 4.55 -4.85
CA ILE A 82 -9.87 3.56 -4.19
C ILE A 82 -10.36 2.14 -4.50
N ALA A 83 -11.68 1.93 -4.54
CA ALA A 83 -12.27 0.64 -4.87
C ALA A 83 -12.01 0.24 -6.34
N GLU A 84 -12.30 1.13 -7.30
CA GLU A 84 -12.09 0.85 -8.72
C GLU A 84 -10.60 0.67 -9.07
N ALA A 85 -9.70 1.42 -8.41
CA ALA A 85 -8.26 1.25 -8.61
C ALA A 85 -7.75 -0.15 -8.19
N GLN A 86 -8.40 -0.80 -7.22
CA GLN A 86 -8.06 -2.18 -6.83
C GLN A 86 -8.55 -3.23 -7.84
N MET A 87 -9.51 -2.88 -8.69
CA MET A 87 -10.03 -3.79 -9.73
C MET A 87 -9.19 -3.80 -11.00
N ILE A 88 -8.33 -2.78 -11.20
CA ILE A 88 -7.42 -2.71 -12.33
C ILE A 88 -6.17 -3.54 -11.98
N PRO A 89 -5.80 -4.55 -12.79
CA PRO A 89 -4.59 -5.33 -12.55
C PRO A 89 -3.37 -4.40 -12.47
N ARG A 90 -2.63 -4.46 -11.37
CA ARG A 90 -1.27 -3.92 -11.35
C ARG A 90 -0.42 -4.79 -12.24
N VAL A 91 0.05 -4.25 -13.35
CA VAL A 91 1.28 -4.76 -13.96
C VAL A 91 2.36 -4.50 -12.91
N GLN A 92 2.80 -5.57 -12.24
CA GLN A 92 4.02 -5.52 -11.45
C GLN A 92 5.14 -5.21 -12.44
N ASP A 93 5.94 -4.17 -12.17
CA ASP A 93 7.27 -4.12 -12.77
C ASP A 93 7.90 -5.50 -12.57
N PRO A 94 8.46 -6.15 -13.62
CA PRO A 94 9.08 -7.44 -13.44
C PRO A 94 10.08 -7.28 -12.30
N ALA A 95 9.85 -8.03 -11.21
CA ALA A 95 10.73 -8.04 -10.06
C ALA A 95 12.16 -8.14 -10.61
N PRO A 96 13.11 -7.29 -10.16
CA PRO A 96 14.48 -7.39 -10.63
C PRO A 96 14.88 -8.85 -10.47
N ALA A 97 15.26 -9.49 -11.59
CA ALA A 97 15.67 -10.88 -11.60
C ALA A 97 16.58 -11.11 -10.40
N PRO A 98 16.39 -12.20 -9.62
CA PRO A 98 17.19 -12.42 -8.42
C PRO A 98 18.65 -12.27 -8.83
N MET A 99 19.29 -11.19 -8.36
CA MET A 99 20.71 -10.96 -8.63
C MET A 99 21.44 -12.24 -8.21
N PRO A 100 22.36 -12.76 -9.04
CA PRO A 100 23.16 -13.89 -8.60
C PRO A 100 23.83 -13.46 -7.30
N ARG A 101 23.45 -14.11 -6.19
CA ARG A 101 24.15 -13.97 -4.92
C ARG A 101 25.57 -14.45 -5.20
N THR A 102 26.48 -13.52 -5.47
CA THR A 102 27.91 -13.78 -5.39
C THR A 102 28.14 -14.34 -3.99
N ALA A 103 28.51 -15.61 -3.95
CA ALA A 103 28.81 -16.32 -2.72
C ALA A 103 29.82 -15.53 -1.88
N PRO A 104 29.62 -15.37 -0.57
CA PRO A 104 30.73 -15.00 0.28
C PRO A 104 31.56 -16.26 0.54
N GLU A 105 32.75 -16.28 -0.03
CA GLU A 105 33.97 -16.35 0.77
C GLU A 105 33.87 -17.21 2.05
N THR A 106 33.99 -18.53 1.91
CA THR A 106 34.30 -19.43 3.04
C THR A 106 35.58 -20.18 2.72
N ALA A 107 36.67 -19.43 2.61
CA ALA A 107 38.02 -19.94 2.44
C ALA A 107 39.00 -19.23 3.36
N ALA A 108 38.73 -19.21 4.68
CA ALA A 108 39.75 -18.91 5.69
C ALA A 108 39.25 -19.23 7.11
N ARG A 109 39.40 -20.49 7.56
CA ARG A 109 39.95 -20.83 8.89
C ARG A 109 39.88 -22.34 9.12
N THR A 110 40.76 -23.04 8.42
CA THR A 110 41.24 -24.35 8.87
C THR A 110 42.16 -24.13 10.06
N ALA A 111 41.65 -24.54 11.23
CA ALA A 111 42.33 -25.16 12.35
C ALA A 111 43.87 -25.01 12.45
N ALA A 112 44.30 -24.25 13.45
CA ALA A 112 45.55 -24.47 14.15
C ALA A 112 45.23 -24.85 15.61
N ARG A 113 45.58 -26.11 15.95
CA ARG A 113 46.07 -26.68 17.24
C ARG A 113 45.76 -25.89 18.52
N THR A 114 45.25 -26.51 19.59
CA THR A 114 46.02 -27.46 20.44
C THR A 114 45.15 -28.34 21.37
N THR A 115 45.48 -29.64 21.34
CA THR A 115 45.66 -30.67 22.41
C THR A 115 44.67 -30.86 23.60
N PRO A 116 44.33 -32.13 23.95
CA PRO A 116 43.49 -32.51 25.10
C PRO A 116 44.27 -33.12 26.30
N GLU A 117 43.72 -33.04 27.53
CA GLU A 117 43.92 -34.00 28.66
C GLU A 117 43.08 -33.53 29.88
N ALA A 118 41.98 -34.20 30.25
CA ALA A 118 41.85 -35.31 31.22
C ALA A 118 41.83 -34.89 32.73
N ARG A 119 40.65 -35.08 33.35
CA ARG A 119 40.28 -35.08 34.80
C ARG A 119 41.10 -36.13 35.58
N PRO A 120 41.19 -36.18 36.96
CA PRO A 120 40.02 -36.08 37.86
C PRO A 120 40.21 -35.61 39.34
N ALA A 121 39.07 -35.46 40.03
CA ALA A 121 38.76 -35.75 41.45
C ALA A 121 39.45 -35.00 42.62
N ALA A 122 38.63 -34.40 43.50
CA ALA A 122 38.41 -34.82 44.91
C ALA A 122 37.72 -33.71 45.75
N ALA A 123 36.71 -34.10 46.54
CA ALA A 123 36.10 -33.34 47.65
C ALA A 123 37.00 -33.45 48.94
N PRO A 124 36.63 -33.06 50.19
CA PRO A 124 35.41 -32.42 50.72
C PRO A 124 35.61 -31.33 51.84
N LEU A 125 34.48 -30.76 52.33
CA LEU A 125 34.08 -30.40 53.72
C LEU A 125 35.04 -29.70 54.73
N ALA A 126 34.63 -28.52 55.27
CA ALA A 126 34.63 -28.10 56.72
C ALA A 126 34.48 -26.56 56.80
N ALA A 127 33.37 -26.01 57.32
CA ALA A 127 33.11 -25.70 58.74
C ALA A 127 34.08 -24.68 59.38
N ARG A 128 33.65 -23.43 59.52
CA ARG A 128 33.55 -22.68 60.80
C ARG A 128 33.01 -21.27 60.59
#